data_AF-A0A382QA31-F1
#
_entry.id   AF-A0A382QA31-F1
#
_cell.length_a   1.000
_cell.length_b   1.000
_cell.length_c   1.000
_cell.angle_alpha   90.00
_cell.angle_beta   90.00
_cell.angle_gamma   90.00
#
_symmetry.space_group_name_H-M   'P 1'
#
loop_
_entity.id
_entity.type
_entity.pdbx_description
1 polymer ?
#
loop_
_entity_poly.entity_id
_entity_poly.type
_entity_poly.pdbx_seq_one_letter_code
_entity_poly.pdbx_strand_id
1 'polypeptide(L)'
;MNQFQKTFDDIVELTRAKPTSTAGSFSGLCPSHDDKSPSLSITLENERILLYCHTGCTIDDICLSLGIEQTDLFAHGDEKQINRVPASQKAESDQKRMKANINADGKVVFFSNKHKKEVTESVRYSYFNADGKTAYHVIRSDPKD
;
A
#
# COMPACT_ATOMS: atom_id res chain seq x y z
N MET A 1 3.25 -5.93 35.03
CA MET A 1 2.70 -6.29 33.70
C MET A 1 3.27 -5.33 32.69
N ASN A 2 3.75 -5.82 31.55
CA ASN A 2 4.25 -4.96 30.48
C ASN A 2 3.07 -4.15 29.92
N GLN A 3 3.28 -2.85 29.69
CA GLN A 3 2.27 -1.94 29.13
C GLN A 3 1.62 -2.55 27.87
N PHE A 4 2.43 -3.15 27.01
CA PHE A 4 2.02 -3.86 25.80
C PHE A 4 1.00 -5.00 26.03
N GLN A 5 1.23 -5.83 27.06
CA GLN A 5 0.32 -6.94 27.37
C GLN A 5 -1.02 -6.41 27.89
N LYS A 6 -0.98 -5.32 28.67
CA LYS A 6 -2.19 -4.66 29.15
C LYS A 6 -3.01 -4.10 27.98
N THR A 7 -2.36 -3.41 27.04
CA THR A 7 -3.03 -2.93 25.82
C THR A 7 -3.68 -4.08 25.06
N PHE A 8 -3.01 -5.22 24.93
CA PHE A 8 -3.58 -6.40 24.29
C PHE A 8 -4.84 -6.91 25.01
N ASP A 9 -4.78 -7.05 26.34
CA ASP A 9 -5.90 -7.52 27.14
C ASP A 9 -7.09 -6.55 27.06
N ASP A 10 -6.83 -5.23 27.10
CA ASP A 10 -7.84 -4.17 26.96
C ASP A 10 -8.54 -4.25 25.59
N ILE A 11 -7.79 -4.49 24.50
CA ILE A 11 -8.35 -4.65 23.14
C ILE A 11 -9.26 -5.89 23.08
N VAL A 12 -8.82 -7.02 23.65
CA VAL A 12 -9.60 -8.26 23.66
C VAL A 12 -10.91 -8.09 24.43
N GLU A 13 -10.88 -7.38 25.56
CA GLU A 13 -12.06 -7.10 26.37
C GLU A 13 -13.06 -6.20 25.64
N LEU A 14 -12.60 -5.09 25.06
CA LEU A 14 -13.44 -4.13 24.33
C LEU A 14 -14.09 -4.74 23.09
N THR A 15 -13.36 -5.60 22.37
CA THR A 15 -13.84 -6.24 21.13
C THR A 15 -14.65 -7.52 21.39
N ARG A 16 -14.80 -7.91 22.67
CA ARG A 16 -15.42 -9.18 23.10
C ARG A 16 -14.82 -10.38 22.37
N ALA A 17 -13.53 -10.32 22.07
CA ALA A 17 -12.87 -11.32 21.26
C ALA A 17 -12.68 -12.62 22.02
N LYS A 18 -12.87 -13.75 21.33
CA LYS A 18 -12.70 -15.09 21.88
C LYS A 18 -11.45 -15.73 21.30
N PRO A 19 -10.71 -16.54 22.08
CA PRO A 19 -9.57 -17.27 21.57
C PRO A 19 -10.02 -18.23 20.46
N THR A 20 -9.25 -18.29 19.39
CA THR A 20 -9.44 -19.23 18.28
C THR A 20 -8.66 -20.51 18.56
N SER A 21 -8.86 -21.56 17.75
CA SER A 21 -8.09 -22.81 17.83
C SER A 21 -6.57 -22.62 17.67
N THR A 22 -6.13 -21.48 17.10
CA THR A 22 -4.72 -21.10 16.98
C THR A 22 -4.27 -20.35 18.23
N ALA A 23 -3.18 -20.81 18.85
CA ALA A 23 -2.59 -20.15 20.03
C ALA A 23 -2.18 -18.70 19.69
N GLY A 24 -2.63 -17.75 20.52
CA GLY A 24 -2.34 -16.32 20.33
C GLY A 24 -3.22 -15.61 19.30
N SER A 25 -4.23 -16.28 18.73
CA SER A 25 -5.20 -15.66 17.82
C SER A 25 -6.59 -15.56 18.44
N PHE A 26 -7.24 -14.42 18.27
CA PHE A 26 -8.55 -14.08 18.83
C PHE A 26 -9.45 -13.54 17.72
N SER A 27 -10.75 -13.79 17.85
CA SER A 27 -11.76 -13.32 16.90
C SER A 27 -12.89 -12.64 17.65
N GLY A 28 -13.21 -11.40 17.24
CA GLY A 28 -14.14 -10.52 17.95
C GLY A 28 -14.92 -9.60 17.01
N LEU A 29 -15.75 -8.75 17.62
CA LEU A 29 -16.49 -7.73 16.90
C LEU A 29 -15.60 -6.51 16.67
N CYS A 30 -15.70 -5.91 15.49
CA CYS A 30 -14.99 -4.67 15.22
C CYS A 30 -15.74 -3.51 15.90
N PRO A 31 -15.05 -2.60 16.60
CA PRO A 31 -15.69 -1.45 17.23
C PRO A 31 -16.00 -0.32 16.23
N SER A 32 -15.34 -0.30 15.07
CA SER A 32 -15.48 0.74 14.05
C SER A 32 -16.76 0.63 13.21
N HIS A 33 -17.45 -0.51 13.27
CA HIS A 33 -18.73 -0.70 12.61
C HIS A 33 -19.62 -1.66 13.38
N ASP A 34 -20.92 -1.53 13.20
CA ASP A 34 -21.89 -2.38 13.89
C ASP A 34 -21.98 -3.75 13.23
N ASP A 35 -21.18 -4.68 13.73
CA ASP A 35 -21.17 -6.06 13.28
C ASP A 35 -22.10 -6.97 14.06
N LYS A 36 -22.77 -7.86 13.32
CA LYS A 36 -23.55 -8.96 13.91
C LYS A 36 -22.73 -10.25 14.09
N SER A 37 -21.60 -10.36 13.40
CA SER A 37 -20.71 -11.52 13.41
C SER A 37 -19.27 -11.09 13.65
N PRO A 38 -18.43 -11.91 14.29
CA PRO A 38 -17.03 -11.54 14.55
C PRO A 38 -16.27 -11.33 13.23
N SER A 39 -15.96 -10.07 12.92
CA SER A 39 -15.27 -9.66 11.69
C SER A 39 -13.81 -9.25 11.95
N LEU A 40 -13.42 -9.08 13.21
CA LEU A 40 -12.11 -8.62 13.61
C LEU A 40 -11.25 -9.80 14.06
N SER A 41 -10.12 -9.99 13.40
CA SER A 41 -9.07 -10.92 13.80
C SER A 41 -7.97 -10.17 14.54
N ILE A 42 -7.62 -10.66 15.71
CA ILE A 42 -6.60 -10.09 16.60
C ILE A 42 -5.55 -11.17 16.83
N THR A 43 -4.29 -10.90 16.48
CA THR A 43 -3.21 -11.87 16.69
C THR A 43 -2.08 -11.23 17.47
N LEU A 44 -1.66 -11.88 18.55
CA LEU A 44 -0.49 -11.51 19.33
C LEU A 44 0.74 -12.23 18.75
N GLU A 45 1.67 -11.47 18.20
CA GLU A 45 2.92 -12.00 17.64
C GLU A 45 4.11 -11.33 18.33
N ASN A 46 4.79 -12.05 19.24
CA ASN A 46 6.00 -11.63 19.97
C ASN A 46 6.01 -10.16 20.47
N GLU A 47 6.32 -9.21 19.60
CA GLU A 47 6.48 -7.78 19.88
C GLU A 47 5.45 -6.87 19.17
N ARG A 48 4.39 -7.45 18.58
CA ARG A 48 3.34 -6.68 17.88
C ARG A 48 1.96 -7.31 17.98
N ILE A 49 0.94 -6.46 17.91
CA ILE A 49 -0.48 -6.83 17.86
C ILE A 49 -0.97 -6.58 16.44
N LEU A 50 -1.42 -7.64 15.78
CA LEU A 50 -1.99 -7.57 14.43
C LEU A 50 -3.51 -7.48 14.55
N LEU A 51 -4.07 -6.41 13.98
CA LEU A 51 -5.50 -6.20 13.87
C LEU A 51 -5.89 -6.26 12.39
N TYR A 52 -6.86 -7.11 12.07
CA TYR A 52 -7.38 -7.23 10.71
C TYR A 52 -8.90 -7.34 10.70
N CYS A 53 -9.54 -6.42 10.00
CA CYS A 53 -10.98 -6.40 9.84
C CYS A 53 -11.37 -6.88 8.44
N HIS A 54 -12.15 -7.96 8.37
CA HIS A 54 -12.53 -8.59 7.09
C HIS A 54 -13.56 -7.80 6.28
N THR A 55 -14.25 -6.84 6.89
CA THR A 55 -15.24 -5.97 6.20
C THR A 55 -14.62 -4.73 5.58
N GLY A 56 -13.34 -4.45 5.86
CA GLY A 56 -12.58 -3.37 5.22
C GLY A 56 -12.37 -2.10 6.05
N CYS A 57 -12.58 -2.12 7.36
CA CYS A 57 -12.20 -1.00 8.22
C CYS A 57 -10.69 -0.75 8.18
N THR A 58 -10.29 0.52 8.21
CA THR A 58 -8.88 0.87 8.29
C THR A 58 -8.36 0.65 9.72
N ILE A 59 -7.06 0.43 9.86
CA ILE A 59 -6.42 0.30 11.18
C ILE A 59 -6.63 1.58 12.00
N ASP A 60 -6.63 2.74 11.34
CA ASP A 60 -6.84 4.04 11.98
C ASP A 60 -8.23 4.14 12.63
N ASP A 61 -9.29 3.75 11.90
CA ASP A 61 -10.66 3.73 12.40
C ASP A 61 -10.81 2.80 13.63
N ILE A 62 -10.08 1.68 13.63
CA ILE A 62 -10.09 0.71 14.72
C ILE A 62 -9.37 1.28 15.95
N CYS A 63 -8.18 1.85 15.76
CA CYS A 63 -7.42 2.53 16.81
C CYS A 63 -8.22 3.68 17.44
N LEU A 64 -8.85 4.53 16.62
CA LEU A 64 -9.70 5.64 17.08
C LEU A 64 -10.89 5.14 17.90
N SER A 65 -11.54 4.07 17.47
CA SER A 65 -12.70 3.50 18.19
C SER A 65 -12.30 2.83 19.50
N LEU A 66 -11.06 2.33 19.59
CA LEU A 66 -10.48 1.74 20.80
C LEU A 66 -9.82 2.77 21.72
N GLY A 67 -9.58 4.00 21.24
CA GLY A 67 -8.89 5.05 21.99
C GLY A 67 -7.39 4.77 22.20
N ILE A 68 -6.76 4.02 21.29
CA ILE A 68 -5.34 3.67 21.34
C ILE A 68 -4.60 4.29 20.14
N GLU A 69 -3.29 4.50 20.27
CA GLU A 69 -2.46 4.92 19.14
C GLU A 69 -1.86 3.70 18.42
N GLN A 70 -1.50 3.87 17.15
CA GLN A 70 -0.86 2.79 16.37
C GLN A 70 0.48 2.35 17.01
N THR A 71 1.14 3.23 17.74
CA THR A 71 2.37 2.95 18.49
C THR A 71 2.15 1.96 19.64
N ASP A 72 0.96 1.93 20.23
CA ASP A 72 0.63 1.01 21.32
C ASP A 72 0.46 -0.44 20.84
N LEU A 73 0.30 -0.65 19.53
CA LEU A 73 0.26 -1.99 18.92
C LEU A 73 1.62 -2.66 18.84
N PHE A 74 2.70 -1.97 19.20
CA PHE A 74 4.06 -2.49 19.19
C PHE A 74 4.64 -2.48 20.60
N ALA A 75 5.38 -3.53 20.95
CA ALA A 75 6.11 -3.56 22.20
C ALA A 75 7.19 -2.45 22.16
N HIS A 76 7.24 -1.62 23.19
CA HIS A 76 8.33 -0.66 23.38
C HIS A 76 9.62 -1.41 23.77
N GLY A 77 10.25 -2.04 22.77
CA GLY A 77 11.62 -2.53 22.83
C GLY A 77 12.58 -1.40 22.45
N ASP A 78 13.70 -1.33 23.17
CA ASP A 78 14.70 -0.27 23.11
C ASP A 78 15.07 0.19 21.69
N GLU A 79 14.93 1.49 21.47
CA GLU A 79 15.75 2.35 20.62
C GLU A 79 16.33 1.71 19.33
N LYS A 80 15.51 1.54 18.28
CA LYS A 80 16.02 1.52 16.90
C LYS A 80 15.01 1.82 15.78
N GLN A 81 14.03 2.68 16.02
CA GLN A 81 13.16 3.19 14.95
C GLN A 81 12.97 4.71 14.97
N ILE A 82 14.03 5.48 15.21
CA ILE A 82 14.09 6.88 14.76
C ILE A 82 14.86 6.92 13.43
N ASN A 83 14.13 6.69 12.34
CA ASN A 83 14.35 7.27 11.00
C ASN A 83 13.48 6.56 9.95
N ARG A 84 12.20 6.40 10.21
CA ARG A 84 11.22 6.36 9.12
C ARG A 84 10.44 7.65 9.21
N VAL A 85 10.85 8.61 8.37
CA VAL A 85 10.08 9.82 8.09
C VAL A 85 8.64 9.38 7.84
N PRO A 86 7.63 10.00 8.48
CA PRO A 86 6.23 9.65 8.23
C PRO A 86 6.00 9.78 6.73
N ALA A 87 5.62 8.66 6.10
CA ALA A 87 5.27 8.65 4.70
C ALA A 87 4.15 9.66 4.51
N SER A 88 4.51 10.81 3.92
CA SER A 88 3.59 11.89 3.63
C SER A 88 2.40 11.31 2.88
N GLN A 89 1.22 11.46 3.48
CA GLN A 89 -0.04 11.12 2.88
C GLN A 89 -0.22 11.95 1.60
N LYS A 90 -0.59 11.28 0.50
CA LYS A 90 -0.99 11.82 -0.80
C LYS A 90 0.05 12.65 -1.56
N ALA A 91 0.81 11.95 -2.41
CA ALA A 91 0.92 12.38 -3.80
C ALA A 91 0.48 11.20 -4.66
N GLU A 92 -0.63 11.40 -5.34
CA GLU A 92 -1.04 10.72 -6.57
C GLU A 92 0.23 10.22 -7.29
N SER A 93 0.30 8.92 -7.58
CA SER A 93 1.43 8.35 -8.32
C SER A 93 1.49 9.04 -9.68
N ASP A 94 2.22 10.15 -9.75
CA ASP A 94 2.74 10.68 -10.99
C ASP A 94 3.68 9.59 -11.45
N GLN A 95 3.13 8.68 -12.26
CA GLN A 95 3.90 7.77 -13.06
C GLN A 95 4.90 8.67 -13.76
N LYS A 96 6.13 8.70 -13.25
CA LYS A 96 7.22 9.48 -13.80
C LYS A 96 7.50 8.85 -15.16
N ARG A 97 6.69 9.19 -16.16
CA ARG A 97 6.80 8.71 -17.54
C ARG A 97 8.19 9.18 -17.93
N MET A 98 9.12 8.24 -18.02
CA MET A 98 10.45 8.51 -18.56
C MET A 98 10.21 9.26 -19.86
N LYS A 99 10.60 10.55 -19.89
CA LYS A 99 10.41 11.38 -21.07
C LYS A 99 11.21 10.69 -22.18
N ALA A 100 10.52 10.25 -23.23
CA ALA A 100 11.20 9.78 -24.42
C ALA A 100 12.12 10.89 -24.90
N ASN A 101 13.36 10.57 -25.26
CA ASN A 101 14.25 11.56 -25.86
C ASN A 101 13.68 11.95 -27.22
N ILE A 102 13.57 13.25 -27.48
CA ILE A 102 13.02 13.80 -28.72
C ILE A 102 14.10 14.64 -29.38
N ASN A 103 14.33 14.42 -30.68
CA ASN A 103 15.29 15.17 -31.48
C ASN A 103 14.77 16.58 -31.84
N ALA A 104 15.64 17.39 -32.44
CA ALA A 104 15.25 18.69 -33.01
C ALA A 104 14.07 18.60 -34.00
N ASP A 105 13.93 17.48 -34.72
CA ASP A 105 12.82 17.21 -35.64
C ASP A 105 11.52 16.72 -34.97
N GLY A 106 11.44 16.70 -33.63
CA GLY A 106 10.24 16.24 -32.91
C GLY A 106 10.03 14.72 -32.88
N LYS A 107 11.01 13.95 -33.40
CA LYS A 107 10.97 12.48 -33.47
C LYS A 107 11.53 11.85 -32.21
N VAL A 108 10.91 10.75 -31.74
CA VAL A 108 11.39 9.98 -30.60
C VAL A 108 12.66 9.23 -30.98
N VAL A 109 13.61 9.23 -30.04
CA VAL A 109 14.87 8.53 -30.16
C VAL A 109 15.11 7.65 -28.95
N PHE A 110 15.56 6.44 -29.22
CA PHE A 110 15.92 5.48 -28.19
C PHE A 110 17.10 4.61 -28.64
N PHE A 111 17.84 4.11 -27.66
CA PHE A 111 18.93 3.18 -27.93
C PHE A 111 18.39 1.77 -28.17
N SER A 112 18.67 1.19 -29.33
CA SER A 112 18.39 -0.21 -29.63
C SER A 112 19.53 -1.08 -29.11
N ASN A 113 19.23 -1.99 -28.18
CA ASN A 113 20.22 -2.96 -27.71
C ASN A 113 20.52 -4.02 -28.79
N LYS A 114 19.55 -4.33 -29.66
CA LYS A 114 19.67 -5.29 -30.76
C LYS A 114 20.67 -4.80 -31.83
N HIS A 115 20.61 -3.51 -32.17
CA HIS A 115 21.46 -2.89 -33.19
C HIS A 115 22.66 -2.14 -32.59
N LYS A 116 22.79 -2.12 -31.25
CA LYS A 116 23.81 -1.39 -30.47
C LYS A 116 24.00 0.05 -30.91
N LYS A 117 22.92 0.72 -31.32
CA LYS A 117 22.93 2.09 -31.82
C LYS A 117 21.66 2.81 -31.47
N GLU A 118 21.73 4.14 -31.56
CA GLU A 118 20.56 4.99 -31.45
C GLU A 118 19.66 4.82 -32.68
N VAL A 119 18.35 4.63 -32.43
CA VAL A 119 17.34 4.47 -33.48
C VAL A 119 16.29 5.55 -33.31
N THR A 120 15.90 6.14 -34.44
CA THR A 120 14.90 7.21 -34.50
C THR A 120 13.55 6.66 -34.96
N GLU A 121 12.50 7.26 -34.43
CA GLU A 121 11.12 7.11 -34.90
C GLU A 121 11.03 7.38 -36.40
N SER A 122 10.47 6.41 -37.11
CA SER A 122 10.07 6.52 -38.51
C SER A 122 8.61 6.95 -38.62
N VAL A 123 7.71 6.31 -37.85
CA VAL A 123 6.26 6.56 -37.88
C VAL A 123 5.66 6.42 -36.49
N ARG A 124 4.69 7.27 -36.15
CA ARG A 124 3.89 7.20 -34.92
C ARG A 124 2.39 7.13 -35.22
N TYR A 125 1.73 6.15 -34.61
CA TYR A 125 0.29 5.97 -34.64
C TYR A 125 -0.30 6.40 -33.30
N SER A 126 -1.28 7.30 -33.33
CA SER A 126 -1.98 7.78 -32.13
C SER A 126 -3.29 7.03 -31.97
N TYR A 127 -3.47 6.39 -30.82
CA TYR A 127 -4.70 5.70 -30.46
C TYR A 127 -5.45 6.52 -29.40
N PHE A 128 -6.75 6.67 -29.60
CA PHE A 128 -7.62 7.46 -28.72
C PHE A 128 -8.57 6.54 -27.97
N ASN A 129 -8.87 6.87 -26.72
CA ASN A 129 -9.90 6.23 -25.91
C ASN A 129 -11.30 6.58 -26.45
N ALA A 130 -12.34 5.91 -25.95
CA ALA A 130 -13.73 6.16 -26.31
C ALA A 130 -14.14 7.64 -26.10
N ASP A 131 -13.54 8.33 -25.12
CA ASP A 131 -13.73 9.76 -24.85
C ASP A 131 -12.96 10.70 -25.81
N GLY A 132 -12.32 10.17 -26.86
CA GLY A 132 -11.51 10.94 -27.81
C GLY A 132 -10.14 11.41 -27.28
N LYS A 133 -9.81 11.11 -26.02
CA LYS A 133 -8.51 11.43 -25.43
C LYS A 133 -7.43 10.44 -25.87
N THR A 134 -6.23 10.91 -26.18
CA THR A 134 -5.11 10.02 -26.58
C THR A 134 -4.79 9.02 -25.49
N ALA A 135 -4.94 7.74 -25.81
CA ALA A 135 -4.67 6.62 -24.93
C ALA A 135 -3.17 6.28 -24.92
N TYR A 136 -2.61 6.00 -26.11
CA TYR A 136 -1.22 5.63 -26.29
C TYR A 136 -0.75 5.93 -27.72
N HIS A 137 0.58 5.98 -27.88
CA HIS A 137 1.24 6.09 -29.18
C HIS A 137 2.01 4.81 -29.47
N VAL A 138 1.92 4.30 -30.70
CA VAL A 138 2.75 3.19 -31.19
C VAL A 138 3.79 3.77 -32.15
N ILE A 139 5.06 3.65 -31.79
CA ILE A 139 6.19 4.16 -32.56
C ILE A 139 6.85 2.99 -33.31
N ARG A 140 7.07 3.15 -34.61
CA ARG A 140 7.92 2.28 -35.42
C ARG A 140 9.24 2.97 -35.69
N SER A 141 10.33 2.23 -35.63
CA SER A 141 11.70 2.71 -35.81
C SER A 141 12.37 2.04 -37.01
N ASP A 142 13.38 2.69 -37.59
CA ASP A 142 14.21 2.11 -38.65
C ASP A 142 15.71 2.20 -38.28
N PRO A 143 16.44 1.07 -38.13
CA PRO A 143 15.99 -0.32 -38.32
C PRO A 143 14.93 -0.75 -37.31
N LYS A 144 14.10 -1.73 -37.72
CA LYS A 144 13.09 -2.33 -36.85
C LYS A 144 13.78 -3.04 -35.69
N ASP A 145 13.52 -2.54 -34.49
CA ASP A 145 13.88 -3.24 -33.25
C ASP A 145 12.99 -4.47 -33.06
#